data_AF-A0A0G1WDT0-F1
#
_entry.id   AF-A0A0G1WDT0-F1
#
_cell.length_a   1.000
_cell.length_b   1.000
_cell.length_c   1.000
_cell.angle_alpha   90.00
_cell.angle_beta   90.00
_cell.angle_gamma   90.00
#
_symmetry.space_group_name_H-M   'P 1'
#
loop_
_entity.id
_entity.type
_entity.pdbx_description
1 polymer ?
#
loop_
_entity_poly.entity_id
_entity_poly.type
_entity_poly.pdbx_seq_one_letter_code
_entity_poly.pdbx_strand_id
1 'polypeptide(L)'
;MKKHLIAIIIWLAAMAGVYFAYYNRAITEYRKIDPVTGEEYGEMGYYTDWGQMAMAAAVATVVIWGVYGLTVWRGKNGYLNRATVVFK
;
A
#
# COMPACT_ATOMS: atom_id res chain seq x y z
N MET A 1 -14.04 3.99 -18.48
CA MET A 1 -14.12 4.83 -17.28
C MET A 1 -14.43 4.06 -16.00
N LYS A 2 -15.57 3.34 -15.87
CA LYS A 2 -15.99 2.68 -14.61
C LYS A 2 -14.92 1.77 -13.96
N LYS A 3 -14.16 0.99 -14.74
CA LYS A 3 -13.10 0.10 -14.23
C LYS A 3 -11.89 0.84 -13.64
N HIS A 4 -11.55 2.02 -14.18
CA HIS A 4 -10.46 2.85 -13.65
C HIS A 4 -10.85 3.47 -12.31
N LEU A 5 -12.10 3.95 -12.20
CA LEU A 5 -12.61 4.55 -10.98
C LEU A 5 -12.62 3.54 -9.81
N ILE A 6 -13.03 2.30 -10.06
CA ILE A 6 -13.01 1.23 -9.04
C ILE A 6 -11.57 0.97 -8.56
N ALA A 7 -10.60 0.90 -9.48
CA ALA A 7 -9.20 0.69 -9.12
C ALA A 7 -8.62 1.83 -8.26
N ILE A 8 -8.99 3.08 -8.57
CA ILE A 8 -8.60 4.26 -7.78
C ILE A 8 -9.22 4.19 -6.38
N ILE A 9 -10.50 3.83 -6.25
CA ILE A 9 -11.16 3.70 -4.94
C ILE A 9 -10.48 2.62 -4.08
N ILE A 10 -10.17 1.46 -4.68
CA ILE A 10 -9.47 0.37 -3.99
C ILE A 10 -8.07 0.84 -3.55
N TRP A 11 -7.36 1.56 -4.42
CA TRP A 11 -6.05 2.13 -4.09
C TRP A 11 -6.11 3.11 -2.93
N LEU A 12 -7.08 4.04 -2.92
CA LEU A 12 -7.27 4.99 -1.82
C LEU A 12 -7.60 4.29 -0.50
N ALA A 13 -8.47 3.27 -0.54
CA ALA A 13 -8.81 2.49 0.65
C ALA A 13 -7.58 1.74 1.21
N ALA A 14 -6.74 1.18 0.33
CA ALA A 14 -5.50 0.52 0.73
C ALA A 14 -4.50 1.50 1.35
N MET A 15 -4.33 2.71 0.78
CA MET A 15 -3.46 3.75 1.35
C MET A 15 -3.94 4.20 2.73
N ALA A 16 -5.25 4.37 2.91
CA ALA A 16 -5.83 4.68 4.22
C ALA A 16 -5.56 3.56 5.24
N GLY A 17 -5.71 2.30 4.83
CA GLY A 17 -5.41 1.14 5.67
C GLY A 17 -3.95 1.09 6.12
N VAL A 18 -3.00 1.36 5.20
CA VAL A 18 -1.57 1.49 5.54
C VAL A 18 -1.37 2.62 6.55
N TYR A 19 -1.93 3.80 6.29
CA TYR A 19 -1.80 4.92 7.21
C TYR A 19 -2.28 4.57 8.63
N PHE A 20 -3.49 4.03 8.78
CA PHE A 20 -4.02 3.67 10.09
C PHE A 20 -3.21 2.56 10.79
N ALA A 21 -2.71 1.57 10.05
CA ALA A 21 -1.94 0.46 10.62
C ALA A 21 -0.60 0.91 11.22
N TYR A 22 0.05 1.90 10.61
CA TYR A 22 1.34 2.42 11.07
C TYR A 22 1.19 3.62 12.02
N TYR A 23 0.15 4.44 11.86
CA TYR A 23 -0.13 5.57 12.75
C TYR A 23 -0.58 5.14 14.15
N ASN A 24 -1.38 4.07 14.28
CA ASN A 24 -1.85 3.57 15.58
C ASN A 24 -0.79 2.79 16.37
N ARG A 25 0.39 2.49 15.79
CA ARG A 25 1.51 1.84 16.50
C ARG A 25 2.33 2.80 17.36
N ALA A 26 1.96 4.07 17.41
CA ALA A 26 2.78 5.16 17.93
C ALA A 26 2.64 5.43 19.44
N ILE A 27 2.38 4.41 20.27
CA ILE A 27 2.76 4.47 21.70
C ILE A 27 3.63 3.27 21.96
N THR A 28 4.93 3.45 21.73
CA THR A 28 5.93 2.43 21.99
C THR A 28 7.02 3.05 22.85
N GLU A 29 7.39 2.35 23.92
CA GLU A 29 8.51 2.71 24.77
C GLU A 29 9.79 2.56 23.95
N TYR A 30 10.48 3.65 23.69
CA TYR A 30 11.82 3.60 23.08
C TYR A 30 12.86 3.89 24.15
N ARG A 31 13.97 3.16 24.07
CA ARG A 31 15.11 3.35 24.97
C ARG A 31 15.94 4.53 24.48
N LYS A 32 16.15 5.51 25.35
CA LYS A 32 17.14 6.57 25.15
C LYS A 32 18.29 6.38 26.13
N ILE A 33 19.48 6.78 25.69
CA ILE A 33 20.67 6.86 26.54
C ILE A 33 20.80 8.32 26.94
N ASP A 34 20.81 8.60 28.24
CA ASP A 34 21.11 9.94 28.74
C ASP A 34 22.54 10.32 28.33
N PRO A 35 22.75 11.43 27.59
CA PRO A 35 24.07 11.81 27.11
C PRO A 35 25.02 12.32 28.22
N VAL A 36 24.49 12.62 29.40
CA VAL A 36 25.25 13.11 30.57
C VAL A 36 25.56 11.98 31.53
N THR A 37 24.58 11.13 31.85
CA THR A 37 24.74 10.06 32.85
C THR A 37 25.03 8.69 32.24
N GLY A 38 24.73 8.48 30.96
CA GLY A 38 24.90 7.20 30.27
C GLY A 38 23.84 6.15 30.62
N GLU A 39 22.82 6.49 31.41
CA GLU A 39 21.77 5.55 31.81
C GLU A 39 20.75 5.34 30.69
N GLU A 40 20.32 4.09 30.50
CA GLU A 40 19.18 3.75 29.64
C GLU A 40 17.87 4.04 30.37
N TYR A 41 17.02 4.88 29.79
CA TYR A 41 15.66 5.10 30.27
C TYR A 41 14.63 4.90 29.15
N GLY A 42 13.47 4.37 29.52
CA GLY A 42 12.33 4.23 28.62
C GLY A 42 11.55 5.54 28.56
N GLU A 43 11.35 6.07 27.35
CA GLU A 43 10.47 7.21 27.12
C GLU A 43 9.30 6.77 26.24
N MET A 44 8.08 7.04 26.71
CA MET A 44 6.87 6.80 25.93
C MET A 44 6.74 7.93 24.90
N GLY A 45 6.74 7.58 23.62
CA GLY A 45 6.51 8.57 22.59
C GLY A 45 6.00 8.00 21.27
N TYR A 46 5.72 8.91 20.34
CA TYR A 46 5.21 8.58 19.03
C TYR A 46 6.35 8.12 18.13
N TYR A 47 6.52 6.81 18.00
CA TYR A 47 7.38 6.20 17.00
C TYR A 47 6.56 5.62 15.85
N THR A 48 6.69 6.21 14.66
CA THR A 48 6.15 5.67 13.41
C THR A 48 7.33 5.28 12.53
N ASP A 49 7.40 4.00 12.14
CA ASP A 49 8.39 3.55 11.15
C ASP A 49 7.94 3.99 9.74
N TRP A 50 8.36 5.20 9.36
CA TRP A 50 8.08 5.79 8.07
C TRP A 50 8.64 4.95 6.90
N GLY A 51 9.72 4.22 7.13
CA GLY A 51 10.34 3.34 6.12
C GLY A 51 9.45 2.13 5.82
N GLN A 52 8.97 1.44 6.86
CA GLN A 52 8.03 0.33 6.70
C GLN A 52 6.69 0.80 6.13
N MET A 53 6.20 1.96 6.56
CA MET A 53 4.97 2.53 6.01
C MET A 53 5.10 2.84 4.51
N ALA A 54 6.21 3.44 4.09
CA ALA A 54 6.49 3.71 2.67
C ALA A 54 6.60 2.43 1.84
N MET A 55 7.27 1.40 2.37
CA MET A 55 7.37 0.10 1.72
C MET A 55 6.01 -0.57 1.55
N ALA A 56 5.17 -0.55 2.59
CA ALA A 56 3.82 -1.09 2.55
C ALA A 56 2.94 -0.36 1.53
N ALA A 57 3.02 0.97 1.46
CA ALA A 57 2.33 1.78 0.46
C ALA A 57 2.80 1.49 -0.97
N ALA A 58 4.11 1.30 -1.17
CA ALA A 58 4.69 0.96 -2.47
C ALA A 58 4.20 -0.42 -2.95
N VAL A 59 4.25 -1.43 -2.08
CA VAL A 59 3.76 -2.79 -2.39
C VAL A 59 2.27 -2.77 -2.73
N ALA A 60 1.44 -2.12 -1.91
CA ALA A 60 0.01 -2.00 -2.18
C ALA A 60 -0.27 -1.31 -3.53
N THR A 61 0.49 -0.28 -3.87
CA THR A 61 0.41 0.41 -5.17
C THR A 61 0.76 -0.54 -6.32
N VAL A 62 1.90 -1.22 -6.26
CA VAL A 62 2.35 -2.14 -7.32
C VAL A 62 1.36 -3.29 -7.53
N VAL A 63 0.85 -3.89 -6.44
CA VAL A 63 -0.11 -5.00 -6.53
C VAL A 63 -1.42 -4.55 -7.17
N ILE A 64 -2.00 -3.43 -6.71
CA ILE A 64 -3.30 -2.96 -7.21
C ILE A 64 -3.21 -2.59 -8.69
N TRP A 65 -2.18 -1.84 -9.09
CA TRP A 65 -2.00 -1.46 -10.49
C TRP A 65 -1.57 -2.63 -11.37
N GLY A 66 -0.79 -3.59 -10.85
CA GLY A 66 -0.43 -4.82 -11.53
C GLY A 66 -1.64 -5.69 -11.83
N VAL A 67 -2.49 -5.94 -10.83
CA VAL A 67 -3.75 -6.68 -11.00
C VAL A 67 -4.68 -5.93 -11.96
N TYR A 68 -4.81 -4.62 -11.79
CA TYR A 68 -5.62 -3.78 -12.68
C TYR A 68 -5.14 -3.88 -14.14
N GLY A 69 -3.84 -3.72 -14.40
CA GLY A 69 -3.23 -3.83 -15.72
C GLY A 69 -3.47 -5.19 -16.36
N LEU A 70 -3.30 -6.27 -15.59
CA LEU A 70 -3.58 -7.65 -16.04
C LEU A 70 -5.06 -7.83 -16.41
N THR A 71 -5.96 -7.24 -15.64
CA THR A 71 -7.42 -7.33 -15.87
C THR A 71 -7.83 -6.58 -17.14
N VAL A 72 -7.25 -5.41 -17.39
CA VAL A 72 -7.45 -4.64 -18.63
C VAL A 72 -6.88 -5.39 -19.83
N TRP A 73 -5.66 -5.94 -19.71
CA TRP A 73 -5.01 -6.70 -20.77
C TRP A 73 -5.79 -7.96 -21.16
N ARG A 74 -6.25 -8.76 -20.18
CA ARG A 74 -7.14 -9.92 -20.41
C ARG A 74 -8.44 -9.50 -21.09
N GLY A 75 -9.01 -8.37 -20.68
CA GLY A 75 -10.19 -7.80 -21.34
C GLY A 75 -9.96 -7.58 -22.84
N LYS A 76 -8.86 -6.91 -23.22
CA LYS A 76 -8.53 -6.61 -24.63
C LYS A 76 -8.29 -7.88 -25.45
N ASN A 77 -7.56 -8.86 -24.91
CA ASN A 77 -7.27 -10.10 -25.63
C ASN A 77 -8.50 -11.03 -25.76
N GLY A 78 -9.42 -11.01 -24.78
CA GLY A 78 -10.69 -11.71 -24.87
C GLY A 78 -11.61 -11.16 -25.97
N TYR A 79 -11.58 -9.85 -26.23
CA TYR A 79 -12.29 -9.24 -27.36
C TYR A 79 -11.67 -9.60 -28.71
N LEU A 80 -10.33 -9.64 -28.80
CA LEU A 80 -9.63 -10.04 -30.03
C LEU A 80 -9.99 -11.48 -30.41
N ASN A 81 -9.94 -12.41 -29.47
CA ASN A 81 -10.32 -13.82 -29.73
C ASN A 81 -11.79 -13.96 -30.15
N ARG A 82 -12.72 -13.19 -29.58
CA ARG A 82 -14.13 -13.23 -30.01
C ARG A 82 -14.33 -12.61 -31.39
N ALA A 83 -13.64 -11.52 -31.72
CA ALA A 83 -13.72 -10.93 -33.05
C ALA A 83 -13.23 -11.90 -34.12
N THR A 84 -12.13 -12.62 -33.89
CA THR A 84 -11.60 -13.62 -34.83
C THR A 84 -12.54 -14.79 -35.09
N VAL A 85 -13.42 -15.15 -34.14
CA VAL A 85 -14.44 -16.21 -34.33
C VAL A 85 -15.64 -15.72 -35.14
N VAL A 86 -16.00 -14.43 -35.08
CA VAL A 86 -17.14 -13.87 -35.81
C VAL A 86 -16.82 -13.63 -37.30
N PHE A 87 -15.53 -13.50 -37.66
CA PHE A 87 -15.07 -13.30 -39.04
C PHE A 87 -14.63 -14.60 -39.76
N LYS A 88 -14.93 -15.79 -39.21
CA LYS A 88 -14.78 -17.10 -39.88
C LYS A 88 -16.14 -17.68 -40.21
#